data_AF-A0A4Q1RD62-F1
#
_entry.id   AF-A0A4Q1RD62-F1
#
_cell.length_a   1.000
_cell.length_b   1.000
_cell.length_c   1.000
_cell.angle_alpha   90.00
_cell.angle_beta   90.00
_cell.angle_gamma   90.00
#
_symmetry.space_group_name_H-M   'P 1'
#
loop_
_entity.id
_entity.type
_entity.pdbx_description
1 polymer ?
#
loop_
_entity_poly.entity_id
_entity_poly.type
_entity_poly.pdbx_seq_one_letter_code
_entity_poly.pdbx_strand_id
1 'polypeptide(L)' 'MEYRQLMEQSGTCATFHIYVKYRQSATWQGILAWKEGKREMEFRSVLELIIEMDAILGRK' A
#
# COMPACT_ATOMS: atom_id res chain seq x y z
N MET A 1 -0.51 -19.98 2.98
CA MET A 1 -0.35 -18.76 3.79
C MET A 1 -1.73 -18.23 4.10
N GLU A 2 -2.12 -18.19 5.37
CA GLU A 2 -3.44 -17.70 5.78
C GLU A 2 -3.42 -16.17 5.76
N TYR A 3 -4.43 -15.52 5.14
CA TYR A 3 -4.49 -14.05 4.97
C TYR A 3 -4.33 -13.28 6.30
N ARG A 4 -4.74 -13.91 7.41
CA ARG A 4 -4.62 -13.38 8.76
C ARG A 4 -3.16 -13.22 9.21
N GLN A 5 -2.31 -14.20 8.92
CA GLN A 5 -0.89 -14.13 9.30
C GLN A 5 -0.14 -12.99 8.60
N LEU A 6 -0.53 -12.64 7.37
CA LEU A 6 0.04 -11.50 6.65
C LEU A 6 -0.37 -10.16 7.27
N MET A 7 -1.61 -10.04 7.76
CA MET A 7 -2.11 -8.81 8.39
C MET A 7 -1.55 -8.58 9.80
N GLU A 8 -1.02 -9.62 10.44
CA GLU A 8 -0.34 -9.52 11.74
C GLU A 8 1.07 -8.93 11.62
N GLN A 9 1.68 -9.02 10.45
CA GLN A 9 3.00 -8.44 10.22
C GLN A 9 2.95 -6.91 10.33
N SER A 10 4.06 -6.34 10.82
CA SER A 10 4.25 -4.90 10.89
C SER A 10 5.66 -4.54 10.42
N GLY A 11 5.74 -3.49 9.61
CA GLY A 11 7.01 -2.92 9.17
C GLY A 11 7.62 -2.05 10.27
N THR A 12 8.94 -1.86 10.22
CA THR A 12 9.65 -1.03 11.21
C THR A 12 9.30 0.46 11.11
N CYS A 13 9.03 0.96 9.90
CA CYS A 13 8.69 2.38 9.67
C CYS A 13 7.18 2.60 9.50
N ALA A 14 6.55 1.78 8.67
CA ALA A 14 5.11 1.78 8.42
C ALA A 14 4.70 0.44 7.80
N THR A 15 3.42 0.08 7.91
CA THR A 15 2.85 -1.12 7.34
C THR A 15 1.82 -0.78 6.29
N PHE A 16 2.07 -1.20 5.06
CA PHE A 16 1.22 -0.97 3.90
C PHE A 16 0.64 -2.29 3.41
N HIS A 17 -0.68 -2.37 3.32
CA HIS A 17 -1.36 -3.45 2.62
C HIS A 17 -1.76 -2.98 1.22
N ILE A 18 -1.34 -3.71 0.20
CA ILE A 18 -1.61 -3.38 -1.19
C ILE A 18 -2.63 -4.37 -1.74
N TYR A 19 -3.81 -3.89 -2.09
CA TYR A 19 -4.82 -4.66 -2.78
C TYR A 19 -4.78 -4.34 -4.28
N VAL A 20 -4.18 -5.21 -5.07
CA VAL A 20 -4.06 -5.04 -6.53
C VAL A 20 -5.37 -5.45 -7.21
N LYS A 21 -6.12 -4.48 -7.72
CA LYS A 21 -7.38 -4.69 -8.47
C LYS A 21 -7.11 -5.03 -9.94
N TYR A 22 -6.17 -4.33 -10.57
CA TYR A 22 -5.88 -4.47 -12.00
C TYR A 22 -4.37 -4.52 -12.26
N ARG A 23 -3.99 -5.25 -13.31
CA ARG A 23 -2.59 -5.41 -13.78
C ARG A 23 -2.43 -5.15 -15.28
N GLN A 24 -3.36 -4.39 -15.86
CA GLN A 24 -3.36 -4.10 -17.29
C GLN A 24 -2.28 -3.05 -17.62
N SER A 25 -1.87 -2.97 -18.88
CA SER A 25 -0.88 -1.99 -19.36
C SER A 25 0.46 -2.01 -18.60
N ALA A 26 0.88 -3.20 -18.14
CA ALA A 26 2.13 -3.41 -17.40
C ALA A 26 2.28 -2.55 -16.11
N THR A 27 1.16 -2.11 -15.52
CA THR A 27 1.14 -1.39 -14.24
C THR A 27 0.17 -2.05 -13.27
N TRP A 28 0.39 -1.85 -11.96
CA TRP A 28 -0.58 -2.19 -10.94
C TRP A 28 -1.50 -1.00 -10.66
N GLN A 29 -2.76 -1.30 -10.37
CA GLN A 29 -3.78 -0.36 -9.95
C GLN A 29 -4.60 -1.02 -8.84
N GLY A 30 -5.02 -0.25 -7.85
CA GLY A 30 -5.66 -0.84 -6.69
C GLY A 30 -5.80 0.09 -5.51
N ILE A 31 -5.80 -0.49 -4.32
CA ILE A 31 -5.91 0.24 -3.04
C ILE A 31 -4.63 0.03 -2.24
N LEU A 32 -4.09 1.12 -1.71
CA LEU A 32 -3.06 1.15 -0.68
C LEU A 32 -3.75 1.44 0.66
N ALA A 33 -3.67 0.52 1.61
CA ALA A 33 -4.15 0.72 2.97
C ALA A 33 -2.96 0.85 3.93
N TRP A 34 -2.87 1.97 4.63
CA TRP A 34 -1.88 2.22 5.66
C TRP A 34 -2.43 1.84 7.03
N LYS A 35 -1.82 0.83 7.67
CA LYS A 35 -2.31 0.22 8.91
C LYS A 35 -2.28 1.21 10.08
N GLU A 36 -1.17 1.91 10.28
CA GLU A 36 -0.96 2.78 11.45
C GLU A 36 -1.80 4.07 11.36
N GLY A 37 -1.94 4.64 10.17
CA GLY A 37 -2.73 5.86 9.95
C GLY A 37 -4.20 5.64 9.63
N LYS A 38 -4.66 4.37 9.59
CA LYS A 38 -6.05 3.98 9.28
C LYS A 38 -6.59 4.69 8.03
N ARG A 39 -5.75 4.81 7.01
CA ARG A 39 -6.08 5.50 5.76
C ARG A 39 -5.97 4.54 4.59
N GLU A 40 -6.94 4.62 3.69
CA GLU A 40 -6.94 3.90 2.43
C GLU A 40 -6.95 4.90 1.27
N MET A 41 -6.22 4.57 0.20
CA MET A 41 -6.06 5.41 -0.98
C MET A 41 -6.07 4.55 -2.23
N GLU A 42 -6.73 5.01 -3.28
CA GLU A 42 -6.65 4.34 -4.58
C GLU A 42 -5.41 4.82 -5.33
N PHE A 43 -4.71 3.88 -5.98
CA PHE A 43 -3.60 4.19 -6.87
C PHE A 43 -3.91 3.65 -8.28
N ARG A 44 -3.60 4.46 -9.30
CA ARG A 44 -3.85 4.14 -10.72
C ARG A 44 -2.58 3.78 -11.46
N SER A 45 -1.42 3.87 -10.81
CA SER A 45 -0.15 3.37 -11.32
C SER A 45 0.81 2.99 -10.20
N VAL A 46 1.84 2.22 -10.52
CA VAL A 46 2.95 1.93 -9.59
C VAL A 46 3.65 3.21 -9.14
N LEU A 47 3.75 4.23 -10.02
CA LEU A 47 4.36 5.51 -9.67
C LEU A 47 3.53 6.26 -8.62
N GLU A 48 2.21 6.34 -8.81
CA GLU A 48 1.31 6.93 -7.80
C GLU A 48 1.45 6.20 -6.46
N LEU A 49 1.50 4.87 -6.47
CA LEU A 49 1.73 4.06 -5.26
C LEU A 49 3.03 4.46 -4.53
N ILE A 50 4.15 4.60 -5.25
CA ILE A 50 5.43 4.97 -4.66
C ILE A 50 5.39 6.39 -4.07
N ILE A 51 4.80 7.35 -4.80
CA ILE A 51 4.67 8.74 -4.35
C ILE A 51 3.85 8.80 -3.04
N GLU A 52 2.76 8.05 -2.95
CA GLU A 52 1.93 8.01 -1.74
C GLU A 52 2.68 7.39 -0.54
N MET A 53 3.44 6.31 -0.78
CA MET A 53 4.27 5.70 0.27
C MET A 53 5.38 6.67 0.75
N ASP A 54 6.03 7.36 -0.18
CA ASP A 54 7.06 8.36 0.13
C ASP A 54 6.48 9.55 0.90
N ALA A 55 5.29 10.04 0.51
CA ALA A 55 4.60 11.12 1.22
C ALA A 55 4.19 10.74 2.65
N ILE A 56 3.96 9.45 2.92
CA ILE A 56 3.68 8.96 4.28
C ILE A 56 4.97 8.81 5.08
N LEU A 57 6.03 8.25 4.49
CA LEU A 57 7.31 8.01 5.15
C LEU A 57 8.14 9.28 5.36
N GLY A 58 8.01 10.26 4.47
CA GLY A 58 8.74 11.53 4.48
C GLY A 58 8.18 12.57 5.45
N ARG A 59 6.98 12.37 6.02
CA ARG A 59 6.45 13.19 7.11
C ARG A 59 7.15 12.80 8.42
N LYS A 60 8.31 13.41 8.68
CA LYS A 60 8.96 13.43 10.00
C LYS A 60 8.68 14.75 10.71
#